data_AF-A0A6B2CH09-F1
#
_entry.id   AF-A0A6B2CH09-F1
#
_cell.length_a   1.000
_cell.length_b   1.000
_cell.length_c   1.000
_cell.angle_alpha   90.00
_cell.angle_beta   90.00
_cell.angle_gamma   90.00
#
_symmetry.space_group_name_H-M   'P 1'
#
loop_
_entity.id
_entity.type
_entity.pdbx_description
1 polymer ?
#
loop_
_entity_poly.entity_id
_entity_poly.type
_entity_poly.pdbx_seq_one_letter_code
_entity_poly.pdbx_strand_id
1 'polypeptide(L)'
;MVAELNTNDIYNIILHAYELIAQNKDYLTNLDAAIGDADHGINMERGFNLAVNRLKSINIENSDIGSILTTVANAMLETVGGAAGPLYGMFFMNMATASSGKRSVDLKTLVVMFEQGLKGIQDIGGGTQPGEKTMVDTLYPFIEELKKLSANNNDINVAFDEALKAAEKGMLATVNMVAKKGRASYLGERSVGHQDPGATSMYLVLKAFYDIIQAKAKERR
;
A
#
# COMPACT_ATOMS: atom_id res chain seq x y z
N MET A 1 23.94 -0.53 4.46
CA MET A 1 22.78 -0.78 5.36
C MET A 1 21.87 0.45 5.32
N VAL A 2 20.55 0.25 5.26
CA VAL A 2 19.55 1.33 5.32
C VAL A 2 18.98 1.38 6.73
N ALA A 3 19.39 2.39 7.50
CA ALA A 3 18.98 2.57 8.90
C ALA A 3 17.64 3.30 9.05
N GLU A 4 17.37 4.24 8.14
CA GLU A 4 16.17 5.08 8.15
C GLU A 4 15.75 5.47 6.73
N LEU A 5 14.48 5.83 6.58
CA LEU A 5 13.91 6.50 5.42
C LEU A 5 13.57 7.94 5.77
N ASN A 6 13.98 8.89 4.96
CA ASN A 6 13.69 10.30 5.16
C ASN A 6 12.51 10.79 4.30
N THR A 7 12.10 12.05 4.46
CA THR A 7 11.01 12.66 3.68
C THR A 7 11.18 12.48 2.16
N ASN A 8 12.41 12.61 1.64
CA ASN A 8 12.68 12.45 0.21
C ASN A 8 12.51 10.99 -0.25
N ASP A 9 12.91 10.03 0.59
CA ASP A 9 12.67 8.62 0.31
C ASP A 9 11.16 8.33 0.21
N ILE A 10 10.36 8.82 1.16
CA ILE A 10 8.89 8.66 1.13
C ILE A 10 8.28 9.34 -0.09
N TYR A 11 8.72 10.56 -0.43
CA TYR A 11 8.28 11.24 -1.64
C TYR A 11 8.53 10.39 -2.90
N ASN A 12 9.74 9.87 -3.06
CA ASN A 12 10.11 9.02 -4.20
C ASN A 12 9.35 7.70 -4.22
N ILE A 13 9.05 7.13 -3.06
CA ILE A 13 8.20 5.93 -2.94
C ILE A 13 6.81 6.20 -3.51
N ILE A 14 6.21 7.35 -3.23
CA ILE A 14 4.88 7.70 -3.78
C ILE A 14 4.94 7.92 -5.30
N LEU A 15 5.99 8.58 -5.80
CA LEU A 15 6.18 8.72 -7.25
C LEU A 15 6.30 7.35 -7.92
N HIS A 16 7.08 6.44 -7.33
CA HIS A 16 7.28 5.12 -7.89
C HIS A 16 6.03 4.24 -7.76
N ALA A 17 5.25 4.39 -6.69
CA ALA A 17 3.94 3.72 -6.56
C ALA A 17 2.99 4.16 -7.68
N TYR A 18 2.97 5.44 -8.03
CA TYR A 18 2.21 5.92 -9.19
C TYR A 18 2.67 5.26 -10.49
N GLU A 19 3.98 5.19 -10.75
CA GLU A 19 4.53 4.55 -11.95
C GLU A 19 4.10 3.09 -12.06
N LEU A 20 4.24 2.31 -10.97
CA LEU A 20 3.84 0.91 -10.94
C LEU A 20 2.33 0.75 -11.16
N ILE A 21 1.49 1.58 -10.54
CA ILE A 21 0.04 1.56 -10.73
C ILE A 21 -0.33 1.93 -12.16
N ALA A 22 0.27 2.98 -12.73
CA ALA A 22 0.01 3.42 -14.09
C ALA A 22 0.40 2.36 -15.13
N GLN A 23 1.55 1.71 -14.95
CA GLN A 23 2.02 0.61 -15.80
C GLN A 23 1.11 -0.62 -15.72
N ASN A 24 0.52 -0.88 -14.54
CA ASN A 24 -0.35 -2.04 -14.31
C ASN A 24 -1.85 -1.68 -14.37
N LYS A 25 -2.22 -0.48 -14.82
CA LYS A 25 -3.59 0.01 -14.82
C LYS A 25 -4.55 -0.96 -15.52
N ASP A 26 -4.23 -1.35 -16.75
CA ASP A 26 -5.09 -2.22 -17.54
C ASP A 26 -5.15 -3.63 -16.94
N TYR A 27 -4.04 -4.11 -16.36
CA TYR A 27 -4.00 -5.39 -15.64
C TYR A 27 -4.93 -5.38 -14.41
N LEU A 28 -4.85 -4.35 -13.58
CA LEU A 28 -5.71 -4.17 -12.41
C LEU A 28 -7.19 -4.05 -12.81
N THR A 29 -7.49 -3.32 -13.87
CA THR A 29 -8.85 -3.24 -14.44
C THR A 29 -9.34 -4.60 -14.93
N ASN A 30 -8.49 -5.41 -15.57
CA ASN A 30 -8.87 -6.75 -16.03
C ASN A 30 -9.11 -7.73 -14.86
N LEU A 31 -8.32 -7.65 -13.78
CA LEU A 31 -8.59 -8.43 -12.57
C LEU A 31 -9.95 -8.08 -11.98
N ASP A 32 -10.24 -6.78 -11.87
CA ASP A 32 -11.51 -6.28 -11.35
C ASP A 32 -12.69 -6.59 -12.29
N ALA A 33 -12.50 -6.63 -13.60
CA ALA A 33 -13.54 -7.04 -14.54
C ALA A 33 -14.01 -8.49 -14.32
N ALA A 34 -13.15 -9.36 -13.80
CA ALA A 34 -13.51 -10.75 -13.54
C ALA A 34 -14.42 -10.91 -12.31
N ILE A 35 -14.30 -10.01 -11.31
CA ILE A 35 -14.97 -10.15 -10.01
C ILE A 35 -15.62 -8.87 -9.46
N GLY A 36 -15.76 -7.84 -10.28
CA GLY A 36 -16.15 -6.49 -9.89
C GLY A 36 -16.74 -5.70 -11.07
N ASP A 37 -16.50 -4.39 -11.11
CA ASP A 37 -17.07 -3.44 -12.10
C ASP A 37 -16.03 -2.86 -13.08
N ALA A 38 -14.84 -3.45 -13.14
CA ALA A 38 -13.79 -3.13 -14.11
C ALA A 38 -13.27 -1.69 -14.02
N ASP A 39 -13.25 -1.11 -12.82
CA ASP A 39 -12.87 0.29 -12.61
C ASP A 39 -11.65 0.47 -11.71
N HIS A 40 -11.20 -0.58 -11.01
CA HIS A 40 -10.16 -0.48 -9.99
C HIS A 40 -8.86 0.13 -10.51
N GLY A 41 -8.31 -0.38 -11.63
CA GLY A 41 -7.07 0.15 -12.20
C GLY A 41 -7.16 1.62 -12.58
N ILE A 42 -8.26 2.02 -13.23
CA ILE A 42 -8.54 3.41 -13.63
C ILE A 42 -8.64 4.32 -12.41
N ASN A 43 -9.39 3.87 -11.38
CA ASN A 43 -9.56 4.63 -10.14
C ASN A 43 -8.23 4.80 -9.39
N MET A 44 -7.42 3.74 -9.29
CA MET A 44 -6.12 3.79 -8.62
C MET A 44 -5.13 4.72 -9.36
N GLU A 45 -5.06 4.64 -10.70
CA GLU A 45 -4.20 5.54 -11.48
C GLU A 45 -4.61 7.00 -11.29
N ARG A 46 -5.92 7.30 -11.36
CA ARG A 46 -6.45 8.66 -11.14
C ARG A 46 -6.06 9.21 -9.76
N GLY A 47 -6.20 8.40 -8.71
CA GLY A 47 -5.85 8.78 -7.34
C GLY A 47 -4.37 9.08 -7.15
N PHE A 48 -3.50 8.16 -7.60
CA PHE A 48 -2.06 8.36 -7.50
C PHE A 48 -1.57 9.51 -8.39
N ASN A 49 -2.13 9.70 -9.57
CA ASN A 49 -1.80 10.82 -10.44
C ASN A 49 -2.10 12.17 -9.77
N LEU A 50 -3.29 12.32 -9.15
CA LEU A 50 -3.61 13.52 -8.38
C LEU A 50 -2.64 13.71 -7.20
N ALA A 51 -2.34 12.64 -6.45
CA ALA A 51 -1.40 12.69 -5.33
C ALA A 51 -0.03 13.21 -5.80
N VAL A 52 0.54 12.64 -6.86
CA VAL A 52 1.82 13.06 -7.43
C VAL A 52 1.79 14.52 -7.91
N ASN A 53 0.72 14.95 -8.57
CA ASN A 53 0.60 16.34 -9.03
C ASN A 53 0.53 17.33 -7.86
N ARG A 54 -0.11 16.97 -6.74
CA ARG A 54 -0.10 17.77 -5.52
C ARG A 54 1.28 17.81 -4.88
N LEU A 55 1.95 16.66 -4.78
CA LEU A 55 3.29 16.56 -4.21
C LEU A 55 4.32 17.38 -4.97
N LYS A 56 4.21 17.53 -6.30
CA LYS A 56 5.09 18.41 -7.11
C LYS A 56 5.03 19.89 -6.70
N SER A 57 3.94 20.32 -6.06
CA SER A 57 3.75 21.70 -5.59
C SER A 57 4.21 21.92 -4.16
N ILE A 58 4.66 20.87 -3.46
CA ILE A 58 5.10 20.94 -2.06
C ILE A 58 6.62 21.19 -2.00
N ASN A 59 7.04 22.07 -1.10
CA ASN A 59 8.44 22.20 -0.74
C ASN A 59 8.85 21.05 0.21
N ILE A 60 9.50 20.02 -0.34
CA ILE A 60 9.97 18.83 0.39
C ILE A 60 10.94 19.22 1.52
N GLU A 61 11.76 20.25 1.35
CA GLU A 61 12.74 20.68 2.36
C GLU A 61 12.06 21.18 3.64
N ASN A 62 10.84 21.70 3.54
CA ASN A 62 10.06 22.22 4.66
C ASN A 62 8.93 21.27 5.11
N SER A 63 8.91 20.03 4.59
CA SER A 63 7.85 19.06 4.87
C SER A 63 8.35 17.90 5.74
N ASP A 64 7.48 17.43 6.63
CA ASP A 64 7.63 16.15 7.32
C ASP A 64 6.91 15.02 6.57
N ILE A 65 7.19 13.78 6.94
CA ILE A 65 6.63 12.56 6.33
C ILE A 65 5.10 12.52 6.49
N GLY A 66 4.58 12.94 7.64
CA GLY A 66 3.14 13.02 7.89
C GLY A 66 2.45 13.96 6.90
N SER A 67 3.02 15.13 6.62
CA SER A 67 2.49 16.07 5.63
C SER A 67 2.46 15.50 4.20
N ILE A 68 3.50 14.76 3.79
CA ILE A 68 3.54 14.08 2.48
C ILE A 68 2.40 13.06 2.40
N LEU A 69 2.30 12.16 3.38
CA LEU A 69 1.28 11.11 3.38
C LEU A 69 -0.14 11.65 3.53
N THR A 70 -0.35 12.75 4.26
CA THR A 70 -1.63 13.46 4.34
C THR A 70 -2.07 13.97 2.96
N THR A 71 -1.14 14.50 2.18
CA THR A 71 -1.41 14.95 0.81
C THR A 71 -1.88 13.80 -0.08
N VAL A 72 -1.22 12.63 0.03
CA VAL A 72 -1.61 11.41 -0.70
C VAL A 72 -2.99 10.94 -0.25
N ALA A 73 -3.23 10.85 1.06
CA ALA A 73 -4.51 10.44 1.63
C ALA A 73 -5.67 11.29 1.09
N ASN A 74 -5.52 12.62 1.11
CA ASN A 74 -6.55 13.54 0.61
C ASN A 74 -6.81 13.36 -0.89
N ALA A 75 -5.79 13.11 -1.70
CA ALA A 75 -5.97 12.84 -3.12
C ALA A 75 -6.76 11.53 -3.35
N MET A 76 -6.48 10.48 -2.58
CA MET A 76 -7.21 9.20 -2.66
C MET A 76 -8.68 9.37 -2.30
N LEU A 77 -8.97 10.07 -1.20
CA LEU A 77 -10.34 10.32 -0.73
C LEU A 77 -11.18 11.13 -1.73
N GLU A 78 -10.56 12.04 -2.47
CA GLU A 78 -11.25 12.94 -3.38
C GLU A 78 -11.58 12.32 -4.73
N THR A 79 -10.68 11.48 -5.26
CA THR A 79 -10.75 11.08 -6.68
C THR A 79 -10.95 9.60 -6.92
N VAL A 80 -10.68 8.73 -5.96
CA VAL A 80 -10.81 7.28 -6.20
C VAL A 80 -12.25 6.88 -5.88
N GLY A 81 -12.99 6.45 -6.90
CA GLY A 81 -14.36 5.95 -6.74
C GLY A 81 -14.39 4.57 -6.07
N GLY A 82 -15.58 4.14 -5.68
CA GLY A 82 -15.79 2.81 -5.10
C GLY A 82 -15.15 2.63 -3.72
N ALA A 83 -14.88 1.38 -3.35
CA ALA A 83 -14.33 1.05 -2.04
C ALA A 83 -12.84 1.44 -1.89
N ALA A 84 -12.07 1.43 -2.98
CA ALA A 84 -10.62 1.63 -2.93
C ALA A 84 -10.22 3.01 -2.40
N GLY A 85 -10.96 4.08 -2.75
CA GLY A 85 -10.61 5.44 -2.36
C GLY A 85 -10.60 5.71 -0.87
N PRO A 86 -11.73 5.46 -0.17
CA PRO A 86 -11.77 5.52 1.28
C PRO A 86 -10.70 4.64 1.94
N LEU A 87 -10.48 3.40 1.46
CA LEU A 87 -9.53 2.46 2.07
C LEU A 87 -8.08 2.93 1.96
N TYR A 88 -7.63 3.34 0.77
CA TYR A 88 -6.30 3.90 0.59
C TYR A 88 -6.14 5.27 1.26
N GLY A 89 -7.20 6.08 1.23
CA GLY A 89 -7.25 7.35 1.95
C GLY A 89 -6.97 7.15 3.43
N MET A 90 -7.68 6.23 4.08
CA MET A 90 -7.50 5.95 5.51
C MET A 90 -6.17 5.25 5.81
N PHE A 91 -5.71 4.37 4.93
CA PHE A 91 -4.38 3.75 5.02
C PHE A 91 -3.28 4.82 5.13
N PHE A 92 -3.23 5.75 4.16
CA PHE A 92 -2.23 6.81 4.16
C PHE A 92 -2.45 7.84 5.26
N MET A 93 -3.70 8.18 5.61
CA MET A 93 -4.01 9.13 6.68
C MET A 93 -3.53 8.63 8.05
N ASN A 94 -3.73 7.35 8.34
CA ASN A 94 -3.29 6.78 9.60
C ASN A 94 -1.77 6.60 9.66
N MET A 95 -1.12 6.24 8.54
CA MET A 95 0.33 6.28 8.42
C MET A 95 0.87 7.71 8.63
N ALA A 96 0.18 8.73 8.09
CA ALA A 96 0.54 10.13 8.25
C ALA A 96 0.50 10.56 9.71
N THR A 97 -0.56 10.18 10.44
CA THR A 97 -0.69 10.47 11.87
C THR A 97 0.43 9.81 12.68
N ALA A 98 0.77 8.56 12.38
CA ALA A 98 1.86 7.82 13.04
C ALA A 98 3.27 8.40 12.77
N SER A 99 3.42 9.22 11.73
CA SER A 99 4.67 9.83 11.30
C SER A 99 4.68 11.36 11.38
N SER A 100 3.65 11.95 12.01
CA SER A 100 3.49 13.40 12.11
C SER A 100 4.70 14.09 12.73
N GLY A 101 5.23 15.10 12.04
CA GLY A 101 6.39 15.87 12.46
C GLY A 101 7.75 15.16 12.29
N LYS A 102 7.77 13.90 11.81
CA LYS A 102 9.01 13.14 11.59
C LYS A 102 9.59 13.43 10.21
N ARG A 103 10.89 13.72 10.15
CA ARG A 103 11.65 13.86 8.90
C ARG A 103 12.41 12.61 8.48
N SER A 104 12.54 11.65 9.40
CA SER A 104 13.02 10.30 9.13
C SER A 104 12.30 9.28 10.00
N VAL A 105 12.26 8.03 9.52
CA VAL A 105 11.64 6.89 10.20
C VAL A 105 12.53 5.66 10.11
N ASP A 106 12.71 5.00 11.25
CA ASP A 106 13.39 3.72 11.36
C ASP A 106 12.42 2.54 11.14
N LEU A 107 12.95 1.31 11.15
CA LEU A 107 12.14 0.11 10.95
C LEU A 107 11.00 -0.03 11.98
N LYS A 108 11.25 0.32 13.24
CA LYS A 108 10.22 0.27 14.31
C LYS A 108 9.09 1.26 14.05
N THR A 109 9.42 2.47 13.62
CA THR A 109 8.41 3.46 13.24
C THR A 109 7.64 3.01 11.99
N LEU A 110 8.30 2.43 10.99
CA LEU A 110 7.64 1.91 9.79
C LEU A 110 6.62 0.81 10.14
N VAL A 111 6.96 -0.11 11.03
CA VAL A 111 6.02 -1.12 11.56
C VAL A 111 4.77 -0.44 12.12
N VAL A 112 4.93 0.53 13.01
CA VAL A 112 3.81 1.26 13.61
C VAL A 112 2.98 1.97 12.54
N MET A 113 3.61 2.61 11.55
CA MET A 113 2.91 3.27 10.46
C MET A 113 2.02 2.28 9.69
N PHE A 114 2.56 1.13 9.25
CA PHE A 114 1.77 0.14 8.52
C PHE A 114 0.67 -0.50 9.38
N GLU A 115 0.92 -0.75 10.67
CA GLU A 115 -0.12 -1.22 11.59
C GLU A 115 -1.28 -0.21 11.71
N GLN A 116 -0.98 1.09 11.82
CA GLN A 116 -2.01 2.13 11.85
C GLN A 116 -2.74 2.24 10.50
N GLY A 117 -2.01 2.10 9.38
CA GLY A 117 -2.60 2.05 8.04
C GLY A 117 -3.56 0.88 7.87
N LEU A 118 -3.16 -0.33 8.28
CA LEU A 118 -4.01 -1.52 8.29
C LEU A 118 -5.25 -1.29 9.15
N LYS A 119 -5.09 -0.76 10.37
CA LYS A 119 -6.21 -0.43 11.24
C LYS A 119 -7.19 0.51 10.53
N GLY A 120 -6.68 1.53 9.83
CA GLY A 120 -7.49 2.46 9.04
C GLY A 120 -8.35 1.76 7.98
N ILE A 121 -7.75 0.82 7.23
CA ILE A 121 -8.47 -0.02 6.26
C ILE A 121 -9.56 -0.83 6.96
N GLN A 122 -9.25 -1.48 8.08
CA GLN A 122 -10.19 -2.34 8.79
C GLN A 122 -11.35 -1.55 9.41
N ASP A 123 -11.08 -0.37 9.99
CA ASP A 123 -12.08 0.47 10.64
C ASP A 123 -13.22 0.86 9.69
N ILE A 124 -12.89 1.23 8.44
CA ILE A 124 -13.87 1.65 7.44
C ILE A 124 -14.26 0.55 6.45
N GLY A 125 -13.46 -0.51 6.33
CA GLY A 125 -13.70 -1.67 5.47
C GLY A 125 -14.62 -2.73 6.08
N GLY A 126 -15.43 -2.35 7.09
CA GLY A 126 -16.33 -3.25 7.78
C GLY A 126 -15.61 -4.36 8.56
N GLY A 127 -14.46 -4.03 9.15
CA GLY A 127 -13.67 -4.93 9.99
C GLY A 127 -13.01 -6.08 9.23
N THR A 128 -12.64 -5.88 7.95
CA THR A 128 -12.14 -6.97 7.12
C THR A 128 -10.89 -7.65 7.72
N GLN A 129 -10.83 -8.98 7.62
CA GLN A 129 -9.79 -9.82 8.20
C GLN A 129 -9.00 -10.59 7.13
N PRO A 130 -7.82 -11.14 7.47
CA PRO A 130 -7.15 -12.11 6.60
C PRO A 130 -8.07 -13.30 6.26
N GLY A 131 -8.00 -13.76 5.01
CA GLY A 131 -8.84 -14.82 4.44
C GLY A 131 -10.20 -14.35 3.91
N GLU A 132 -10.41 -13.03 3.75
CA GLU A 132 -11.67 -12.47 3.24
C GLU A 132 -11.61 -12.00 1.78
N LYS A 133 -10.46 -12.22 1.13
CA LYS A 133 -10.16 -11.86 -0.27
C LYS A 133 -10.21 -10.35 -0.49
N THR A 134 -9.32 -9.63 0.21
CA THR A 134 -9.18 -8.17 0.10
C THR A 134 -7.72 -7.74 0.12
N MET A 135 -7.46 -6.43 0.04
CA MET A 135 -6.13 -5.86 0.23
C MET A 135 -5.46 -6.24 1.56
N VAL A 136 -6.24 -6.62 2.58
CA VAL A 136 -5.71 -7.08 3.88
C VAL A 136 -4.95 -8.40 3.74
N ASP A 137 -5.32 -9.26 2.78
CA ASP A 137 -4.61 -10.52 2.53
C ASP A 137 -3.18 -10.31 2.04
N THR A 138 -2.86 -9.13 1.49
CA THR A 138 -1.50 -8.73 1.13
C THR A 138 -0.81 -7.97 2.25
N LEU A 139 -1.51 -6.99 2.85
CA LEU A 139 -0.92 -6.07 3.82
C LEU A 139 -0.64 -6.75 5.17
N TYR A 140 -1.53 -7.61 5.65
CA TYR A 140 -1.38 -8.27 6.94
C TYR A 140 -0.12 -9.15 7.02
N PRO A 141 0.12 -10.11 6.10
CA PRO A 141 1.34 -10.92 6.17
C PRO A 141 2.62 -10.10 5.97
N PHE A 142 2.56 -9.01 5.19
CA PHE A 142 3.67 -8.06 5.09
C PHE A 142 4.03 -7.46 6.46
N ILE A 143 3.03 -6.97 7.20
CA ILE A 143 3.21 -6.34 8.51
C ILE A 143 3.74 -7.34 9.54
N GLU A 144 3.20 -8.56 9.57
CA GLU A 144 3.62 -9.57 10.53
C GLU A 144 5.09 -9.98 10.33
N GLU A 145 5.54 -10.13 9.09
CA GLU A 145 6.96 -10.40 8.80
C GLU A 145 7.84 -9.19 9.12
N LEU A 146 7.38 -7.97 8.82
CA LEU A 146 8.09 -6.72 9.15
C LEU A 146 8.28 -6.58 10.68
N LYS A 147 7.25 -6.91 11.48
CA LYS A 147 7.30 -6.92 12.96
C LYS A 147 8.34 -7.90 13.49
N LYS A 148 8.33 -9.13 12.97
CA LYS A 148 9.29 -10.17 13.33
C LYS A 148 10.73 -9.73 13.04
N LEU A 149 10.98 -9.12 11.89
CA LEU A 149 12.32 -8.68 11.49
C LEU A 149 12.77 -7.44 12.27
N SER A 150 11.84 -6.54 12.60
CA SER A 150 12.07 -5.39 13.48
C SER A 150 12.45 -5.80 14.91
N ALA A 151 11.78 -6.80 15.48
CA ALA A 151 12.08 -7.34 16.81
C ALA A 151 13.51 -7.93 16.90
N ASN A 152 14.04 -8.42 15.77
CA ASN A 152 15.39 -8.96 15.65
C ASN A 152 16.44 -7.91 15.24
N ASN A 153 16.09 -6.62 15.23
CA ASN A 153 16.94 -5.49 14.83
C ASN A 153 17.60 -5.67 13.44
N ASN A 154 16.88 -6.25 12.48
CA ASN A 154 17.35 -6.33 11.10
C ASN A 154 17.34 -4.96 10.43
N ASP A 155 18.19 -4.80 9.41
CA ASP A 155 18.17 -3.62 8.55
C ASP A 155 16.87 -3.50 7.75
N ILE A 156 16.45 -2.27 7.42
CA ILE A 156 15.25 -1.99 6.62
C ILE A 156 15.29 -2.75 5.29
N ASN A 157 16.45 -2.81 4.62
CA ASN A 157 16.56 -3.48 3.32
C ASN A 157 16.38 -5.00 3.37
N VAL A 158 16.75 -5.64 4.48
CA VAL A 158 16.50 -7.08 4.69
C VAL A 158 15.04 -7.29 5.09
N ALA A 159 14.55 -6.43 5.99
CA ALA A 159 13.18 -6.51 6.50
C ALA A 159 12.14 -6.41 5.38
N PHE A 160 12.31 -5.45 4.45
CA PHE A 160 11.39 -5.28 3.33
C PHE A 160 11.51 -6.36 2.26
N ASP A 161 12.68 -6.98 2.07
CA ASP A 161 12.84 -8.08 1.10
C ASP A 161 12.01 -9.30 1.51
N GLU A 162 12.09 -9.70 2.77
CA GLU A 162 11.30 -10.81 3.30
C GLU A 162 9.82 -10.47 3.46
N ALA A 163 9.51 -9.25 3.94
CA ALA A 163 8.12 -8.81 4.07
C ALA A 163 7.40 -8.73 2.72
N LEU A 164 8.07 -8.28 1.65
CA LEU A 164 7.47 -8.23 0.32
C LEU A 164 7.17 -9.64 -0.23
N LYS A 165 8.02 -10.64 0.05
CA LYS A 165 7.72 -12.06 -0.28
C LYS A 165 6.49 -12.57 0.46
N ALA A 166 6.29 -12.16 1.72
CA ALA A 166 5.08 -12.49 2.47
C ALA A 166 3.83 -11.82 1.86
N ALA A 167 3.95 -10.55 1.46
CA ALA A 167 2.90 -9.83 0.74
C ALA A 167 2.51 -10.51 -0.57
N GLU A 168 3.49 -10.93 -1.37
CA GLU A 168 3.27 -11.61 -2.65
C GLU A 168 2.51 -12.92 -2.47
N LYS A 169 2.91 -13.74 -1.49
CA LYS A 169 2.20 -14.98 -1.16
C LYS A 169 0.76 -14.71 -0.76
N GLY A 170 0.52 -13.69 0.06
CA GLY A 170 -0.81 -13.27 0.48
C GLY A 170 -1.69 -12.82 -0.69
N MET A 171 -1.14 -11.97 -1.57
CA MET A 171 -1.78 -11.53 -2.80
C MET A 171 -2.17 -12.72 -3.70
N LEU A 172 -1.23 -13.63 -3.99
CA LEU A 172 -1.46 -14.80 -4.84
C LEU A 172 -2.48 -15.77 -4.21
N ALA A 173 -2.49 -15.91 -2.88
CA ALA A 173 -3.43 -16.77 -2.19
C ALA A 173 -4.89 -16.33 -2.39
N THR A 174 -5.15 -15.04 -2.69
CA THR A 174 -6.50 -14.54 -2.95
C THR A 174 -7.19 -15.27 -4.09
N VAL A 175 -6.45 -15.81 -5.07
CA VAL A 175 -6.99 -16.59 -6.19
C VAL A 175 -7.90 -17.72 -5.71
N ASN A 176 -7.51 -18.42 -4.64
CA ASN A 176 -8.24 -19.59 -4.14
C ASN A 176 -9.29 -19.27 -3.07
N MET A 177 -9.52 -17.98 -2.77
CA MET A 177 -10.44 -17.55 -1.73
C MET A 177 -11.84 -17.22 -2.29
N VAL A 178 -12.86 -17.59 -1.52
CA VAL A 178 -14.22 -17.07 -1.68
C VAL A 178 -14.29 -15.67 -1.06
N ALA A 179 -14.69 -14.68 -1.85
CA ALA A 179 -14.78 -13.30 -1.39
C ALA A 179 -15.87 -13.12 -0.33
N LYS A 180 -15.54 -12.43 0.76
CA LYS A 180 -16.50 -12.13 1.85
C LYS A 180 -16.82 -10.64 1.98
N LYS A 181 -16.07 -9.78 1.30
CA LYS A 181 -16.21 -8.32 1.32
C LYS A 181 -16.19 -7.75 -0.11
N GLY A 182 -16.62 -6.49 -0.23
CA GLY A 182 -16.63 -5.77 -1.50
C GLY A 182 -17.57 -6.38 -2.55
N ARG A 183 -17.47 -5.88 -3.79
CA ARG A 183 -18.32 -6.33 -4.91
C ARG A 183 -18.09 -7.81 -5.25
N ALA A 184 -16.86 -8.30 -5.11
CA ALA A 184 -16.53 -9.70 -5.36
C ALA A 184 -17.34 -10.69 -4.51
N SER A 185 -17.76 -10.30 -3.30
CA SER A 185 -18.60 -11.13 -2.44
C SER A 185 -19.96 -11.48 -3.05
N TYR A 186 -20.47 -10.67 -3.98
CA TYR A 186 -21.75 -10.93 -4.65
C TYR A 186 -21.70 -12.14 -5.59
N LEU A 187 -20.50 -12.59 -5.96
CA LEU A 187 -20.28 -13.75 -6.82
C LEU A 187 -20.19 -15.07 -6.05
N GLY A 188 -20.04 -15.03 -4.72
CA GLY A 188 -19.86 -16.23 -3.89
C GLY A 188 -18.70 -17.09 -4.40
N GLU A 189 -18.93 -18.40 -4.56
CA GLU A 189 -17.95 -19.38 -5.07
C GLU A 189 -17.38 -19.01 -6.45
N ARG A 190 -18.10 -18.24 -7.27
CA ARG A 190 -17.60 -17.80 -8.59
C ARG A 190 -16.45 -16.79 -8.49
N SER A 191 -16.16 -16.26 -7.30
CA SER A 191 -14.97 -15.43 -7.07
C SER A 191 -13.67 -16.25 -6.98
N VAL A 192 -13.75 -17.57 -6.79
CA VAL A 192 -12.59 -18.47 -6.79
C VAL A 192 -12.02 -18.59 -8.20
N GLY A 193 -10.69 -18.67 -8.31
CA GLY A 193 -9.95 -18.68 -9.57
C GLY A 193 -9.53 -17.30 -10.07
N HIS A 194 -9.91 -16.23 -9.37
CA HIS A 194 -9.61 -14.85 -9.74
C HIS A 194 -8.84 -14.13 -8.63
N GLN A 195 -7.73 -13.48 -8.98
CA GLN A 195 -6.92 -12.70 -8.03
C GLN A 195 -7.64 -11.40 -7.65
N ASP A 196 -7.55 -10.98 -6.38
CA ASP A 196 -8.17 -9.74 -5.92
C ASP A 196 -7.41 -8.51 -6.45
N PRO A 197 -8.10 -7.54 -7.09
CA PRO A 197 -7.46 -6.33 -7.58
C PRO A 197 -6.94 -5.43 -6.45
N GLY A 198 -7.59 -5.41 -5.28
CA GLY A 198 -7.16 -4.64 -4.11
C GLY A 198 -5.87 -5.17 -3.47
N ALA A 199 -5.77 -6.50 -3.31
CA ALA A 199 -4.56 -7.21 -2.93
C ALA A 199 -3.41 -6.90 -3.89
N THR A 200 -3.69 -6.94 -5.18
CA THR A 200 -2.69 -6.67 -6.22
C THR A 200 -2.20 -5.22 -6.19
N SER A 201 -3.09 -4.23 -6.09
CA SER A 201 -2.65 -2.84 -6.00
C SER A 201 -1.88 -2.55 -4.70
N MET A 202 -2.25 -3.21 -3.59
CA MET A 202 -1.52 -3.06 -2.33
C MET A 202 -0.11 -3.64 -2.44
N TYR A 203 0.04 -4.79 -3.10
CA TYR A 203 1.36 -5.35 -3.39
C TYR A 203 2.23 -4.37 -4.21
N LEU A 204 1.67 -3.72 -5.23
CA LEU A 204 2.40 -2.73 -6.02
C LEU A 204 2.85 -1.52 -5.19
N VAL A 205 2.02 -1.05 -4.26
CA VAL A 205 2.40 0.02 -3.32
C VAL A 205 3.54 -0.43 -2.42
N LEU A 206 3.47 -1.63 -1.84
CA LEU A 206 4.54 -2.18 -1.00
C LEU A 206 5.84 -2.43 -1.79
N LYS A 207 5.71 -2.87 -3.05
CA LYS A 207 6.83 -3.02 -3.98
C LYS A 207 7.52 -1.68 -4.23
N ALA A 208 6.78 -0.58 -4.30
CA ALA A 208 7.39 0.74 -4.45
C ALA A 208 8.31 1.12 -3.27
N PHE A 209 7.90 0.80 -2.04
CA PHE A 209 8.78 0.95 -0.87
C PHE A 209 10.05 0.11 -1.02
N TYR A 210 9.88 -1.18 -1.37
CA TYR A 210 10.99 -2.10 -1.55
C TYR A 210 12.00 -1.60 -2.59
N ASP A 211 11.54 -1.21 -3.77
CA ASP A 211 12.43 -0.81 -4.87
C ASP A 211 13.29 0.41 -4.51
N ILE A 212 12.70 1.42 -3.87
CA ILE A 212 13.44 2.60 -3.38
C ILE A 212 14.41 2.23 -2.25
N ILE A 213 14.01 1.36 -1.33
CA ILE A 213 14.91 0.85 -0.27
C ILE A 213 16.11 0.11 -0.88
N GLN A 214 15.89 -0.75 -1.87
CA GLN A 214 16.97 -1.51 -2.51
C GLN A 214 17.89 -0.60 -3.33
N ALA A 215 17.34 0.40 -4.04
CA ALA A 215 18.14 1.40 -4.74
C ALA A 215 19.06 2.16 -3.76
N LYS A 216 18.50 2.66 -2.66
CA LYS A 216 19.25 3.34 -1.58
C LYS A 216 20.30 2.42 -0.94
N ALA A 217 20.01 1.13 -0.79
CA ALA A 217 20.96 0.16 -0.25
C ALA A 217 22.15 -0.07 -1.19
N LYS A 218 21.94 -0.02 -2.51
CA LYS A 218 22.99 -0.16 -3.52
C LYS A 218 23.91 1.06 -3.59
N GLU A 219 23.36 2.27 -3.48
CA GLU A 219 24.15 3.52 -3.47
C GLU A 219 25.11 3.63 -2.27
N ARG A 220 24.82 2.88 -1.19
CA ARG A 220 25.63 2.83 0.04
C ARG A 220 26.67 1.71 0.05
N ARG A 221 26.76 0.89 -1.01
CA ARG A 221 27.78 -0.15 -1.17
C ARG A 221 28.94 0.39 -1.99
#